data_AF-A0A388MFG7-F1
#
_entry.id   AF-A0A388MFG7-F1
#
_cell.length_a   1.000
_cell.length_b   1.000
_cell.length_c   1.000
_cell.angle_alpha   90.00
_cell.angle_beta   90.00
_cell.angle_gamma   90.00
#
_symmetry.space_group_name_H-M   'P 1'
#
loop_
_entity.id
_entity.type
_entity.pdbx_description
1 polymer ?
#
loop_
_entity_poly.entity_id
_entity_poly.type
_entity_poly.pdbx_seq_one_letter_code
_entity_poly.pdbx_strand_id
1 'polypeptide(L)'
;MNPYADLDRQLDQLLECKPLPEMQVKQLCEKAKEVLLEEANVQPVSCPVTVCGDIHGQFHDLIELFRIGGKAPDTNYLFLGDYV
;
A
#
# COMPACT_ATOMS: atom_id res chain seq x y z
N MET A 1 -20.31 10.80 5.55
CA MET A 1 -19.55 10.82 4.28
C MET A 1 -18.22 10.16 4.57
N ASN A 2 -17.84 9.11 3.82
CA ASN A 2 -16.56 8.42 4.02
C ASN A 2 -15.44 9.30 3.44
N PRO A 3 -14.53 9.88 4.26
CA PRO A 3 -13.44 10.72 3.78
C PRO A 3 -12.41 9.94 2.93
N TYR A 4 -12.50 8.61 2.91
CA TYR A 4 -11.62 7.72 2.15
C TYR A 4 -12.24 7.21 0.84
N ALA A 5 -13.44 7.66 0.46
CA ALA A 5 -14.12 7.16 -0.74
C ALA A 5 -13.30 7.33 -2.05
N ASP A 6 -12.51 8.41 -2.15
CA ASP A 6 -11.59 8.62 -3.29
C ASP A 6 -10.42 7.63 -3.25
N LEU A 7 -9.93 7.29 -2.05
CA LEU A 7 -8.84 6.32 -1.87
C LEU A 7 -9.30 4.91 -2.23
N ASP A 8 -10.50 4.52 -1.79
CA ASP A 8 -11.10 3.23 -2.12
C ASP A 8 -11.25 3.07 -3.65
N ARG A 9 -11.72 4.13 -4.33
CA ARG A 9 -11.84 4.15 -5.80
C ARG A 9 -10.48 4.05 -6.51
N GLN A 10 -9.45 4.69 -5.96
CA GLN A 10 -8.08 4.62 -6.50
C GLN A 10 -7.50 3.22 -6.33
N LEU A 11 -7.72 2.58 -5.18
CA LEU A 11 -7.36 1.19 -4.94
C LEU A 11 -8.05 0.24 -5.93
N ASP A 12 -9.35 0.39 -6.16
CA ASP A 12 -10.07 -0.44 -7.12
C ASP A 12 -9.50 -0.30 -8.54
N GLN A 13 -9.14 0.92 -8.97
CA GLN A 13 -8.50 1.14 -10.27
C GLN A 13 -7.13 0.46 -10.34
N LEU A 14 -6.31 0.57 -9.30
CA LEU A 14 -5.00 -0.07 -9.24
C LEU A 14 -5.11 -1.60 -9.23
N LEU A 15 -6.09 -2.17 -8.53
CA LEU A 15 -6.34 -3.62 -8.51
C LEU A 15 -6.79 -4.14 -9.89
N GLU A 16 -7.44 -3.31 -10.70
CA GLU A 16 -7.76 -3.60 -12.11
C GLU A 16 -6.57 -3.35 -13.06
N CYS A 17 -5.37 -3.06 -12.54
CA CYS A 17 -4.18 -2.67 -13.31
C CYS A 17 -4.39 -1.42 -14.19
N LYS A 18 -5.27 -0.50 -13.77
CA LYS A 18 -5.48 0.76 -14.47
C LYS A 18 -4.60 1.86 -13.86
N PRO A 19 -3.84 2.60 -14.69
CA PRO A 19 -2.99 3.66 -14.20
C PRO A 19 -3.81 4.84 -13.66
N LEU A 20 -3.34 5.43 -12.57
CA LEU A 20 -3.90 6.66 -12.01
C LEU A 20 -3.33 7.90 -12.73
N PRO A 21 -4.09 9.00 -12.82
CA PRO A 21 -3.59 10.27 -13.31
C PRO A 21 -2.42 10.80 -12.45
N GLU A 22 -1.45 11.47 -13.06
CA GLU A 22 -0.27 12.02 -12.37
C GLU A 22 -0.63 12.88 -11.15
N MET A 23 -1.67 13.72 -11.27
CA MET A 23 -2.15 14.55 -10.16
C MET A 23 -2.59 13.72 -8.94
N GLN A 24 -3.25 12.59 -9.18
CA GLN A 24 -3.71 11.69 -8.12
C GLN A 24 -2.55 10.93 -7.49
N VAL A 25 -1.60 10.46 -8.31
CA VAL A 25 -0.36 9.82 -7.83
C VAL A 25 0.40 10.79 -6.94
N LYS A 26 0.57 12.04 -7.37
CA LYS A 26 1.24 13.08 -6.56
C LYS A 26 0.54 13.30 -5.22
N GLN A 27 -0.78 13.40 -5.21
CA GLN A 27 -1.56 13.55 -3.97
C GLN A 27 -1.40 12.35 -3.04
N LEU A 28 -1.36 11.13 -3.59
CA LEU A 28 -1.12 9.90 -2.81
C LEU A 28 0.29 9.90 -2.21
N CYS A 29 1.29 10.27 -2.98
CA CYS A 29 2.67 10.37 -2.51
C CYS A 29 2.82 11.40 -1.39
N GLU A 30 2.18 12.58 -1.48
CA GLU A 30 2.22 13.57 -0.41
C GLU A 30 1.55 13.05 0.87
N LYS A 31 0.37 12.42 0.76
CA LYS A 31 -0.31 11.79 1.92
C LYS A 31 0.53 10.68 2.55
N ALA A 32 1.13 9.82 1.74
CA ALA A 32 2.00 8.75 2.22
C ALA A 32 3.24 9.31 2.92
N LYS A 33 3.82 10.37 2.37
CA LYS A 33 4.97 11.06 2.96
C LYS A 33 4.62 11.69 4.31
N GLU A 34 3.45 12.32 4.46
CA GLU A 34 2.99 12.84 5.75
C GLU A 34 2.94 11.74 6.81
N VAL A 35 2.35 10.59 6.48
CA VAL A 35 2.27 9.43 7.40
C VAL A 35 3.67 8.93 7.75
N LEU A 36 4.52 8.68 6.75
CA LEU A 36 5.88 8.15 6.96
C LEU A 36 6.79 9.12 7.73
N LEU A 37 6.54 10.42 7.66
CA LEU A 37 7.29 11.44 8.42
C LEU A 37 6.94 11.44 9.91
N GLU A 38 5.71 11.04 10.26
CA GLU A 38 5.27 10.95 11.65
C GLU A 38 5.68 9.63 12.31
N GLU A 39 6.06 8.61 11.53
CA GLU A 39 6.48 7.31 12.06
C GLU A 39 7.88 7.32 12.68
N ALA A 40 8.07 6.48 13.69
CA ALA A 40 9.36 6.31 14.34
C ALA A 40 10.31 5.46 13.46
N ASN A 41 11.62 5.70 13.60
CA ASN A 41 12.66 4.90 12.93
C ASN A 41 12.58 3.39 13.23
N VAL A 42 11.96 3.00 14.36
CA VAL A 42 11.75 1.61 14.77
C VAL A 42 10.29 1.45 15.14
N GLN A 43 9.53 0.75 14.28
CA GLN A 43 8.10 0.54 14.49
C GLN A 43 7.83 -0.79 15.19
N PRO A 44 7.11 -0.82 16.32
CA PRO A 44 6.72 -2.07 16.98
C PRO A 44 5.64 -2.78 16.15
N VAL A 45 5.88 -4.04 15.78
CA VAL A 45 4.96 -4.84 14.96
C VAL A 45 4.24 -5.86 15.84
N SER A 46 2.91 -5.91 15.73
CA SER A 46 2.07 -6.88 16.45
C SER A 46 1.67 -8.04 15.56
N CYS A 47 1.75 -9.26 16.08
CA CYS A 47 1.34 -10.47 15.38
C CYS A 47 -0.20 -10.62 15.38
N PRO A 48 -0.81 -11.26 14.36
CA PRO A 48 -0.20 -11.82 13.16
C PRO A 48 0.14 -10.75 12.11
N VAL A 49 1.27 -10.92 11.40
CA VAL A 49 1.74 -10.02 10.34
C VAL A 49 2.30 -10.83 9.17
N THR A 50 2.02 -10.36 7.96
CA THR A 50 2.58 -10.89 6.71
C THR A 50 3.80 -10.06 6.33
N VAL A 51 4.98 -10.68 6.40
CA VAL A 51 6.25 -10.02 6.03
C VAL A 51 6.51 -10.25 4.55
N CYS A 52 6.76 -9.16 3.83
CA CYS A 52 7.00 -9.14 2.39
C CYS A 52 8.40 -8.60 2.11
N GLY A 53 9.17 -9.33 1.30
CA GLY A 53 10.49 -8.91 0.84
C GLY A 53 10.41 -7.96 -0.36
N ASP A 54 11.44 -7.99 -1.18
CA ASP A 54 11.63 -7.09 -2.32
C ASP A 54 10.54 -7.26 -3.38
N ILE A 55 10.06 -6.16 -3.94
CA ILE A 55 9.03 -6.14 -4.99
C ILE A 55 9.65 -5.84 -6.37
N HIS A 56 10.69 -5.00 -6.44
CA HIS A 56 11.38 -4.64 -7.69
C HIS A 56 10.44 -4.23 -8.85
N GLY A 57 9.42 -3.41 -8.55
CA GLY A 57 8.45 -2.95 -9.55
C GLY A 57 7.51 -4.03 -10.09
N GLN A 58 7.50 -5.24 -9.52
CA GLN A 58 6.63 -6.33 -9.94
C GLN A 58 5.20 -6.15 -9.40
N PHE A 59 4.46 -5.21 -9.99
CA PHE A 59 3.12 -4.85 -9.55
C PHE A 59 2.11 -6.01 -9.60
N HIS A 60 2.23 -6.90 -10.59
CA HIS A 60 1.36 -8.09 -10.68
C HIS A 60 1.56 -9.06 -9.50
N ASP A 61 2.81 -9.26 -9.08
CA ASP A 61 3.13 -10.12 -7.94
C ASP A 61 2.64 -9.49 -6.64
N LEU A 62 2.70 -8.15 -6.53
CA LEU A 62 2.11 -7.42 -5.41
C LEU A 62 0.58 -7.61 -5.30
N ILE A 63 -0.14 -7.56 -6.43
CA ILE A 63 -1.58 -7.82 -6.43
C ILE A 63 -1.87 -9.25 -5.96
N GLU A 64 -1.12 -10.23 -6.46
CA GLU A 64 -1.32 -11.63 -6.08
C GLU A 64 -0.97 -11.86 -4.61
N LEU A 65 0.05 -11.18 -4.09
CA LEU A 65 0.39 -11.18 -2.66
C LEU A 65 -0.76 -10.70 -1.79
N PHE A 66 -1.48 -9.64 -2.18
CA PHE A 66 -2.68 -9.19 -1.47
C PHE A 66 -3.86 -10.16 -1.63
N ARG A 67 -3.96 -10.88 -2.76
CA ARG A 67 -5.01 -11.89 -2.95
C ARG A 67 -4.79 -13.14 -2.08
N ILE A 68 -3.53 -13.55 -1.90
CA ILE A 68 -3.16 -14.73 -1.10
C ILE A 68 -3.10 -14.38 0.39
N GLY A 69 -2.46 -13.26 0.74
CA GLY A 69 -2.25 -12.85 2.13
C GLY A 69 -3.48 -12.27 2.80
N GLY A 70 -4.42 -11.70 2.04
CA GLY A 70 -5.61 -11.03 2.55
C GLY A 70 -5.61 -9.53 2.28
N LYS A 71 -6.79 -8.91 2.27
CA LYS A 71 -6.87 -7.46 2.07
C LYS A 71 -6.59 -6.73 3.37
N ALA A 72 -5.85 -5.62 3.30
CA ALA A 72 -5.88 -4.65 4.39
C ALA A 72 -7.31 -4.06 4.49
N PRO A 73 -7.85 -3.82 5.71
CA PRO A 73 -7.18 -3.84 7.02
C PRO A 73 -7.25 -5.18 7.76
N ASP A 74 -7.83 -6.24 7.19
CA ASP A 74 -8.02 -7.53 7.89
C ASP A 74 -6.69 -8.27 8.15
N THR A 75 -5.65 -7.95 7.37
CA THR A 75 -4.29 -8.52 7.50
C THR A 75 -3.26 -7.41 7.64
N ASN A 76 -2.36 -7.55 8.63
CA ASN A 76 -1.23 -6.64 8.80
C ASN A 76 -0.09 -7.00 7.83
N TYR A 77 0.53 -5.99 7.23
CA TYR A 77 1.64 -6.17 6.29
C TYR A 77 2.89 -5.44 6.78
N LEU A 78 4.04 -6.07 6.62
CA LEU A 78 5.35 -5.48 6.82
C LEU A 78 6.17 -5.66 5.55
N PHE A 79 6.43 -4.57 4.82
CA PHE A 79 7.30 -4.58 3.65
C PHE A 79 8.71 -4.14 4.05
N LEU A 80 9.72 -4.88 3.58
CA LEU A 80 11.11 -4.68 3.99
C LEU A 80 11.90 -3.66 3.13
N GLY A 81 11.35 -3.22 2.00
CA GLY A 81 12.01 -2.28 1.10
C GLY A 81 11.96 -2.73 -0.37
N ASP A 82 12.81 -2.12 -1.20
CA ASP A 82 12.96 -2.41 -2.64
C ASP A 82 11.63 -2.53 -3.41
N TYR A 83 10.86 -1.44 -3.37
CA TYR A 83 9.60 -1.31 -4.10
C TYR A 83 9.77 -1.12 -5.62
N VAL A 84 10.93 -0.63 -6.08
CA VAL A 84 11.20 -0.17 -7.46
C VAL A 84 12.28 -0.98 -8.16
#